data_AF-A0A852Z380-F1
#
_entry.id   AF-A0A852Z380-F1
#
_cell.length_a   1.000
_cell.length_b   1.000
_cell.length_c   1.000
_cell.angle_alpha   90.00
_cell.angle_beta   90.00
_cell.angle_gamma   90.00
#
_symmetry.space_group_name_H-M   'P 1'
#
loop_
_entity.id
_entity.type
_entity.pdbx_description
1 polymer ?
#
loop_
_entity_poly.entity_id
_entity_poly.type
_entity_poly.pdbx_seq_one_letter_code
_entity_poly.pdbx_strand_id
1 'polypeptide(L)'
;MTARAREFGNMLTQRHGIDLDTWITAVRSDNLPAMYAFTDRLTKDQETLAAGITLPYINGLTEGVINKIKMLKRKTYGRVSFALLRKRILLMN
;
A
#
# COMPACT_ATOMS: atom_id res chain seq x y z
N MET A 1 -15.61 6.29 -10.92
CA MET A 1 -14.73 6.08 -9.75
C MET A 1 -14.89 4.70 -9.11
N THR A 2 -16.06 4.33 -8.58
CA THR A 2 -16.26 3.05 -7.85
C THR A 2 -15.97 1.80 -8.70
N ALA A 3 -16.32 1.82 -9.98
CA ALA A 3 -16.00 0.72 -10.92
C ALA A 3 -14.48 0.52 -11.07
N ARG A 4 -13.72 1.60 -11.31
CA ARG A 4 -12.25 1.55 -11.41
C ARG A 4 -11.57 1.11 -10.13
N ALA A 5 -12.11 1.51 -8.97
CA ALA A 5 -11.60 1.03 -7.68
C ALA A 5 -11.80 -0.49 -7.50
N ARG A 6 -12.96 -1.01 -7.92
CA ARG A 6 -13.24 -2.46 -7.89
C ARG A 6 -12.34 -3.24 -8.86
N GLU A 7 -12.18 -2.73 -10.08
CA GLU A 7 -11.30 -3.31 -11.09
C GLU A 7 -9.85 -3.38 -10.59
N PHE A 8 -9.36 -2.31 -9.97
CA PHE A 8 -8.03 -2.30 -9.35
C PHE A 8 -7.92 -3.35 -8.24
N GLY A 9 -8.93 -3.47 -7.37
CA GLY A 9 -8.97 -4.50 -6.33
C GLY A 9 -8.97 -5.93 -6.89
N ASN A 10 -9.68 -6.17 -8.00
CA ASN A 10 -9.65 -7.45 -8.70
C ASN A 10 -8.26 -7.75 -9.26
N MET A 11 -7.62 -6.77 -9.89
CA MET A 11 -6.25 -6.89 -10.41
C MET A 11 -5.25 -7.26 -9.31
N LEU A 12 -5.35 -6.64 -8.13
CA LEU A 12 -4.54 -6.99 -6.96
C LEU A 12 -4.79 -8.42 -6.47
N THR A 13 -6.06 -8.84 -6.43
CA THR A 13 -6.45 -10.16 -5.92
C THR A 13 -6.05 -11.28 -6.88
N GLN A 14 -6.15 -11.03 -8.19
CA GLN A 14 -5.79 -11.95 -9.26
C GLN A 14 -4.31 -11.89 -9.62
N ARG A 15 -3.56 -10.91 -9.08
CA ARG A 15 -2.12 -10.69 -9.36
C ARG A 15 -1.83 -10.43 -10.84
N HIS A 16 -2.70 -9.70 -11.51
CA HIS A 16 -2.55 -9.36 -12.93
C HIS A 16 -1.84 -8.01 -13.10
N GLY A 17 -0.57 -7.93 -12.72
CA GLY A 17 0.19 -6.68 -12.86
C GLY A 17 0.34 -6.18 -14.31
N ILE A 18 0.16 -7.09 -15.28
CA ILE A 18 0.17 -6.77 -16.72
C ILE A 18 -0.97 -5.82 -17.13
N ASP A 19 -2.08 -5.79 -16.39
CA ASP A 19 -3.26 -4.98 -16.71
C ASP A 19 -3.15 -3.54 -16.20
N LEU A 20 -2.08 -3.21 -15.46
CA LEU A 20 -1.90 -1.92 -14.78
C LEU A 20 -1.93 -0.73 -15.76
N ASP A 21 -1.29 -0.86 -16.92
CA ASP A 21 -1.22 0.20 -17.94
C ASP A 21 -2.59 0.49 -18.56
N THR A 22 -3.29 -0.58 -18.95
CA THR A 22 -4.66 -0.52 -19.46
C THR A 22 -5.60 0.13 -18.45
N TRP A 23 -5.47 -0.23 -17.17
CA TRP A 23 -6.26 0.36 -16.10
C TRP A 23 -5.97 1.85 -15.90
N ILE A 24 -4.70 2.27 -15.89
CA ILE A 24 -4.31 3.69 -15.80
C ILE A 24 -4.91 4.49 -16.97
N THR A 25 -4.79 3.96 -18.20
CA THR A 25 -5.37 4.57 -19.40
C THR A 25 -6.87 4.73 -19.27
N ALA A 26 -7.57 3.70 -18.78
CA ALA A 26 -9.01 3.74 -18.62
C ALA A 26 -9.46 4.76 -17.56
N VAL A 27 -8.71 4.95 -16.47
CA VAL A 27 -8.97 6.02 -15.49
C VAL A 27 -8.82 7.42 -16.11
N ARG A 28 -7.89 7.61 -17.05
CA ARG A 28 -7.71 8.88 -17.78
C ARG A 28 -8.85 9.13 -18.76
N SER A 29 -9.22 8.11 -19.54
CA SER A 29 -10.31 8.16 -20.51
C SER A 29 -11.67 8.41 -19.85
N ASP A 30 -11.93 7.81 -18.69
CA ASP A 30 -13.15 8.04 -17.90
C ASP A 30 -13.20 9.44 -17.26
N ASN A 31 -12.16 10.27 -17.44
CA ASN A 31 -12.01 11.60 -16.87
C ASN A 31 -12.33 11.63 -15.37
N LEU A 32 -11.52 10.91 -14.58
CA LEU A 32 -11.65 10.84 -13.12
C LEU A 32 -10.54 11.64 -12.40
N PRO A 33 -10.63 12.99 -12.31
CA PRO A 33 -9.57 13.82 -11.72
C PRO A 33 -9.17 13.43 -10.30
N ALA A 34 -10.12 12.95 -9.50
CA ALA A 34 -9.87 12.47 -8.14
C ALA A 34 -8.86 11.31 -8.06
N MET A 35 -8.64 10.59 -9.17
CA MET A 35 -7.71 9.47 -9.26
C MET A 35 -6.39 9.83 -9.97
N TYR A 36 -6.25 11.03 -10.52
CA TYR A 36 -5.08 11.42 -11.31
C TYR A 36 -3.80 11.35 -10.48
N ALA A 37 -3.80 11.99 -9.31
CA ALA A 37 -2.65 11.97 -8.39
C ALA A 37 -2.27 10.56 -7.91
N PHE A 38 -3.19 9.60 -7.97
CA PHE A 38 -2.90 8.20 -7.70
C PHE A 38 -2.23 7.55 -8.92
N THR A 39 -2.86 7.65 -10.10
CA THR A 39 -2.30 7.10 -11.36
C THR A 39 -0.95 7.71 -11.73
N ASP A 40 -0.73 9.01 -11.49
CA ASP A 40 0.56 9.68 -11.73
C ASP A 40 1.70 9.06 -10.90
N ARG A 41 1.40 8.61 -9.68
CA ARG A 41 2.39 7.91 -8.85
C ARG A 41 2.64 6.50 -9.37
N LEU A 42 1.59 5.82 -9.84
CA LEU A 42 1.74 4.47 -10.38
C LEU A 42 2.58 4.45 -11.66
N THR A 43 2.44 5.45 -12.53
CA THR A 43 3.22 5.56 -13.77
C THR A 43 4.72 5.77 -13.51
N LYS A 44 5.11 6.44 -12.42
CA LYS A 44 6.53 6.68 -12.09
C LYS A 44 7.31 5.40 -11.78
N ASP A 45 6.65 4.42 -11.18
CA ASP A 45 7.26 3.15 -10.73
C ASP A 45 6.56 1.95 -11.37
N GLN A 46 6.08 2.10 -12.62
CA GLN A 46 5.14 1.17 -13.26
C GLN A 46 5.65 -0.27 -13.31
N GLU A 47 6.90 -0.51 -13.70
CA GLU A 47 7.48 -1.86 -13.75
C GLU A 47 7.56 -2.50 -12.35
N THR A 48 8.00 -1.71 -11.36
CA THR A 48 8.12 -2.18 -9.97
C THR A 48 6.76 -2.51 -9.39
N LEU A 49 5.74 -1.71 -9.68
CA LEU A 49 4.38 -1.94 -9.22
C LEU A 49 3.71 -3.10 -9.95
N ALA A 50 3.89 -3.23 -11.26
CA ALA A 50 3.43 -4.39 -12.02
C ALA A 50 4.04 -5.70 -11.47
N ALA A 51 5.33 -5.70 -11.14
CA ALA A 51 5.98 -6.81 -10.46
C ALA A 51 5.41 -7.02 -9.04
N GLY A 52 5.22 -5.95 -8.26
CA GLY A 52 4.65 -6.01 -6.92
C GLY A 52 3.21 -6.53 -6.87
N ILE A 53 2.43 -6.33 -7.93
CA ILE A 53 1.08 -6.90 -8.09
C ILE A 53 1.17 -8.38 -8.48
N THR A 54 2.08 -8.72 -9.41
CA THR A 54 2.18 -10.07 -9.98
C THR A 54 2.80 -11.09 -9.02
N LEU A 55 3.82 -10.68 -8.27
CA LEU A 55 4.59 -11.58 -7.43
C LEU A 55 3.81 -12.00 -6.17
N PRO A 56 4.04 -13.22 -5.65
CA PRO A 56 3.32 -13.73 -4.49
C PRO A 56 3.80 -13.14 -3.15
N TYR A 57 4.71 -12.18 -3.17
CA TYR A 57 5.32 -11.63 -1.96
C TYR A 57 4.35 -10.66 -1.26
N ILE A 58 4.04 -10.97 0.00
CA ILE A 58 3.10 -10.19 0.81
C ILE A 58 3.88 -9.51 1.94
N ASN A 59 3.83 -8.18 2.01
CA ASN A 59 4.43 -7.42 3.11
C ASN A 59 3.51 -7.32 4.35
N GLY A 60 2.34 -7.95 4.33
CA GLY A 60 1.30 -7.80 5.37
C GLY A 60 1.77 -8.11 6.80
N LEU A 61 2.62 -9.11 7.01
CA LEU A 61 3.18 -9.39 8.34
C LEU A 61 4.08 -8.23 8.81
N THR A 62 4.99 -7.79 7.96
CA THR A 62 5.91 -6.68 8.22
C THR A 62 5.15 -5.38 8.46
N GLU A 63 4.13 -5.09 7.64
CA GLU A 63 3.25 -3.93 7.81
C GLU A 63 2.47 -3.99 9.11
N GLY A 64 1.96 -5.16 9.50
CA GLY A 64 1.29 -5.39 10.77
C GLY A 64 2.20 -5.06 11.97
N VAL A 65 3.44 -5.55 11.94
CA VAL A 65 4.45 -5.24 12.96
C VAL A 65 4.77 -3.74 12.99
N ILE A 66 4.98 -3.11 11.83
CA ILE A 66 5.22 -1.66 11.72
C ILE A 66 4.03 -0.87 12.29
N ASN A 67 2.80 -1.29 12.02
CA ASN A 67 1.59 -0.66 12.55
C ASN A 67 1.50 -0.79 14.08
N LYS A 68 1.83 -1.96 14.65
CA LYS A 68 1.92 -2.16 16.11
C LYS A 68 2.95 -1.22 16.74
N ILE A 69 4.13 -1.09 16.12
CA ILE A 69 5.19 -0.17 16.58
C ILE A 69 4.74 1.28 16.50
N LYS A 70 4.15 1.71 15.37
CA LYS A 70 3.62 3.07 15.19
C LYS A 70 2.53 3.38 16.23
N MET A 71 1.64 2.43 16.52
CA MET A 71 0.62 2.58 17.56
C MET A 71 1.26 2.77 18.93
N LEU A 72 2.26 1.96 19.31
CA LEU A 72 2.95 2.11 20.60
C LEU A 72 3.64 3.47 20.76
N LYS A 73 4.26 3.96 19.69
CA LYS A 73 4.84 5.31 19.65
C LYS A 73 3.77 6.40 19.78
N ARG A 74 2.60 6.25 19.14
CA ARG A 74 1.47 7.20 19.26
C ARG A 74 0.86 7.21 20.66
N LYS A 75 0.68 6.04 21.30
CA LYS A 75 0.19 5.92 22.69
C LYS A 75 1.09 6.63 23.72
N THR A 76 2.34 6.90 23.36
CA THR A 76 3.31 7.60 24.22
C THR A 76 3.52 9.05 23.79
N TYR A 77 2.69 9.55 22.86
CA TYR A 77 2.82 10.87 22.24
C TYR A 77 4.23 11.11 21.65
N GLY A 78 4.91 10.03 21.23
CA GLY A 78 6.28 10.09 20.73
C GLY A 78 7.35 10.37 21.79
N ARG A 79 7.01 10.44 23.08
CA ARG A 79 7.93 10.84 24.18
C ARG A 79 8.70 9.66 24.80
N VAL A 80 8.68 8.50 24.16
CA VAL A 80 9.34 7.29 24.65
C VAL A 80 10.73 7.15 24.00
N SER A 81 11.77 6.92 24.83
CA SER A 81 13.12 6.61 24.34
C SER A 81 13.13 5.27 23.60
N PHE A 82 14.11 5.07 22.71
CA PHE A 82 14.23 3.81 21.97
C PHE A 82 14.31 2.59 22.91
N ALA A 83 15.05 2.71 24.02
CA ALA A 83 15.16 1.64 25.02
C ALA A 83 13.80 1.24 25.61
N LEU A 84 12.95 2.23 25.90
CA LEU A 84 11.61 1.99 26.45
C LEU A 84 10.64 1.46 25.39
N LEU A 85 10.76 1.91 24.13
CA LEU A 85 10.00 1.34 23.01
C LEU A 85 10.35 -0.12 22.78
N ARG A 86 11.65 -0.45 22.76
CA ARG A 86 12.16 -1.81 22.60
C ARG A 86 11.65 -2.73 23.71
N LYS A 87 11.73 -2.30 24.98
CA LYS A 87 11.17 -3.06 26.11
C LYS A 87 9.67 -3.33 25.92
N ARG A 88 8.88 -2.32 25.53
CA ARG A 88 7.44 -2.47 25.30
C ARG A 88 7.11 -3.43 24.14
N ILE A 89 7.90 -3.42 23.07
CA ILE A 89 7.71 -4.34 21.94
C ILE A 89 7.98 -5.79 22.37
N LEU A 90 9.11 -6.03 23.05
CA LEU A 90 9.53 -7.38 23.46
C LEU A 90 8.63 -7.99 24.55
N LEU A 91 8.01 -7.18 25.40
CA LEU A 91 7.09 -7.61 26.46
C LEU A 91 5.63 -7.76 25.99
N MET A 92 5.31 -7.41 24.74
CA MET A 92 3.95 -7.49 24.16
C MET A 92 3.75 -8.71 23.26
N ASN A 93 4.63 -9.70 23.37
CA ASN A 93 4.51 -11.00 22.72
C ASN A 93 4.03 -12.05 23.72
#